data_AF-A0A382ND48-F1
#
_entry.id   AF-A0A382ND48-F1
#
_cell.length_a   1.000
_cell.length_b   1.000
_cell.length_c   1.000
_cell.angle_alpha   90.00
_cell.angle_beta   90.00
_cell.angle_gamma   90.00
#
_symmetry.space_group_name_H-M   'P 1'
#
loop_
_entity.id
_entity.type
_entity.pdbx_description
1 polymer ?
#
loop_
_entity_poly.entity_id
_entity_poly.type
_entity_poly.pdbx_seq_one_letter_code
_entity_poly.pdbx_strand_id
1 'polypeptide(L)' 'MGFAVVSLGAVPALAAGAEGDSEVTFSKDIAPILQRTCQRCHRPGGYGPMALISYKDVRPWARSIKNRTAAR' A
#
# COMPACT_ATOMS: atom_id res chain seq x y z
N MET A 1 13.52 -40.37 -46.14
CA MET A 1 14.72 -40.28 -45.28
C MET A 1 14.73 -38.86 -44.73
N GLY A 2 14.10 -38.55 -43.60
CA GLY A 2 14.42 -39.05 -42.26
C GLY A 2 15.29 -38.00 -41.56
N PHE A 3 14.70 -36.86 -41.17
CA PHE A 3 15.38 -35.90 -40.29
C PHE A 3 14.97 -36.18 -38.85
N ALA A 4 15.99 -36.56 -38.08
CA ALA A 4 15.93 -36.87 -36.67
C ALA A 4 15.82 -35.59 -35.83
N VAL A 5 14.95 -35.71 -34.82
CA VAL A 5 14.91 -35.10 -33.48
C VAL A 5 16.06 -34.19 -33.01
N VAL A 6 15.69 -33.20 -32.18
CA VAL A 6 16.24 -32.77 -30.86
C VAL A 6 15.94 -31.27 -30.70
N SER A 7 15.55 -30.68 -29.58
CA SER A 7 14.93 -31.07 -28.30
C SER A 7 14.65 -29.75 -27.55
N LEU A 8 13.69 -29.80 -26.64
CA LEU A 8 13.61 -29.06 -25.36
C LEU A 8 13.95 -27.56 -25.31
N GLY A 9 12.93 -26.78 -24.91
CA GLY A 9 13.14 -25.51 -24.24
C GLY A 9 11.85 -24.74 -23.96
N ALA A 10 10.89 -25.34 -23.26
CA ALA A 10 9.73 -24.61 -22.77
C ALA A 10 10.08 -23.91 -21.44
N VAL A 11 10.20 -22.59 -21.46
CA VAL A 11 9.99 -21.74 -20.28
C VAL A 11 8.58 -21.18 -20.40
N PRO A 12 7.56 -21.73 -19.70
CA PRO A 12 6.37 -20.96 -19.47
C PRO A 12 6.78 -19.80 -18.59
N ALA A 13 6.84 -18.60 -19.16
CA ALA A 13 6.73 -17.40 -18.36
C ALA A 13 5.47 -17.57 -17.52
N LEU A 14 5.63 -17.68 -16.19
CA LEU A 14 4.51 -17.40 -15.29
C LEU A 14 4.15 -15.95 -15.59
N ALA A 15 3.16 -15.76 -16.44
CA ALA A 15 2.45 -14.52 -16.53
C ALA A 15 2.03 -14.20 -15.10
N ALA A 16 2.65 -13.18 -14.52
CA ALA A 16 2.21 -12.59 -13.27
C ALA A 16 0.76 -12.17 -13.49
N GLY A 17 -0.16 -13.00 -13.00
CA GLY A 17 -1.58 -12.79 -13.16
C GLY A 17 -1.96 -11.49 -12.48
N ALA A 18 -2.56 -10.61 -13.27
CA ALA A 18 -3.43 -9.50 -12.89
C ALA A 18 -2.93 -8.62 -11.72
N GLU A 19 -2.53 -7.39 -12.06
CA GLU A 19 -2.69 -6.24 -11.17
C GLU A 19 -4.20 -5.99 -10.98
N GLY A 20 -4.86 -6.88 -10.24
CA GLY A 20 -6.15 -6.58 -9.65
C GLY A 20 -5.94 -5.46 -8.64
N ASP A 21 -6.86 -4.49 -8.62
CA ASP A 21 -6.98 -3.49 -7.56
C ASP A 21 -6.94 -4.22 -6.22
N SER A 22 -5.73 -4.30 -5.65
CA SER A 22 -5.52 -5.02 -4.41
C SER A 22 -6.24 -4.22 -3.36
N GLU A 23 -7.23 -4.82 -2.69
CA GLU A 23 -8.05 -4.09 -1.75
C GLU A 23 -7.17 -3.34 -0.74
N VAL A 24 -7.28 -2.02 -0.77
CA VAL A 24 -6.51 -1.14 0.10
C VAL A 24 -7.08 -1.26 1.51
N THR A 25 -6.25 -1.71 2.45
CA THR A 25 -6.66 -1.86 3.84
C THR A 25 -5.91 -0.90 4.74
N PHE A 26 -6.56 -0.48 5.82
CA PHE A 26 -5.94 0.44 6.77
C PHE A 26 -4.64 -0.12 7.34
N SER A 27 -4.64 -1.38 7.77
CA SER A 27 -3.49 -1.98 8.46
C SER A 27 -2.29 -2.20 7.54
N LYS A 28 -2.53 -2.66 6.30
CA LYS A 28 -1.46 -2.97 5.35
C LYS A 28 -0.88 -1.71 4.71
N ASP A 29 -1.75 -0.82 4.24
CA ASP A 29 -1.33 0.22 3.30
C ASP A 29 -1.27 1.60 3.97
N ILE A 30 -2.18 1.92 4.89
CA ILE A 30 -2.32 3.27 5.45
C ILE A 30 -1.54 3.45 6.74
N ALA A 31 -1.63 2.50 7.68
CA ALA A 31 -1.00 2.60 8.99
C ALA A 31 0.52 2.82 8.89
N PRO A 32 1.28 2.12 8.01
CA PRO A 32 2.72 2.39 7.85
C PRO A 32 3.04 3.80 7.34
N ILE A 33 2.15 4.41 6.52
CA ILE A 33 2.30 5.79 6.05
C ILE A 33 2.14 6.77 7.20
N LEU A 34 1.12 6.57 8.03
CA LEU A 34 0.86 7.44 9.17
C LEU A 34 1.96 7.30 10.23
N GLN A 35 2.43 6.09 10.49
CA GLN A 35 3.53 5.82 11.42
C GLN A 35 4.79 6.58 11.04
N ARG A 36 5.23 6.49 9.77
CA ARG A 36 6.50 7.09 9.34
C ARG A 36 6.45 8.62 9.21
N THR A 37 5.31 9.18 8.81
CA THR A 37 5.22 10.61 8.45
C THR A 37 4.47 11.45 9.47
N CYS A 38 3.39 10.92 10.07
CA CYS A 38 2.40 11.73 10.79
C CYS A 38 2.45 11.51 12.31
N GLN A 39 2.64 10.26 12.76
CA GLN A 39 2.56 9.88 14.17
C GLN A 39 3.73 10.38 15.03
N ARG A 40 4.78 10.95 14.42
CA ARG A 40 5.79 11.70 15.16
C ARG A 40 5.14 12.80 16.01
N CYS A 41 4.18 13.52 15.43
CA CYS A 41 3.44 14.58 16.12
C CYS A 41 2.04 14.12 16.54
N HIS A 42 1.35 13.35 15.69
CA HIS A 42 -0.04 12.92 15.89
C HIS A 42 -0.14 11.60 16.68
N ARG A 43 0.43 11.58 17.88
CA ARG A 43 0.27 10.52 18.88
C ARG A 43 -0.39 11.09 20.14
N PRO A 44 -0.96 10.26 21.01
CA PRO A 44 -1.41 10.71 22.33
C PRO A 44 -0.27 11.41 23.10
N GLY A 45 -0.54 12.61 23.63
CA GLY A 45 0.45 13.45 24.30
C GLY A 45 1.50 14.10 23.37
N GLY A 46 1.39 13.91 22.05
CA GLY A 46 2.21 14.59 21.06
C GLY A 46 1.66 15.98 20.72
N TYR A 47 2.39 16.70 19.86
CA TYR A 47 2.04 18.07 19.45
C TYR A 47 0.84 18.16 18.50
N GLY A 48 0.42 17.04 17.89
CA GLY A 48 -0.73 17.01 16.99
C GLY A 48 -2.06 17.11 17.76
N PRO A 49 -3.05 17.86 17.26
CA PRO A 49 -4.34 18.05 17.94
C PRO A 49 -5.20 16.79 18.03
N MET A 50 -4.80 15.71 17.37
CA MET A 50 -5.53 14.46 17.27
C MET A 50 -4.57 13.27 17.09
N ALA A 51 -4.97 12.08 17.56
CA ALA A 51 -4.17 10.86 17.44
C ALA A 51 -4.43 10.16 16.10
N LEU A 52 -3.38 9.74 15.39
CA LEU A 52 -3.46 9.03 14.11
C LEU A 52 -2.97 7.57 14.23
N ILE A 53 -3.29 6.92 15.34
CA ILE A 53 -2.73 5.61 15.72
C ILE A 53 -3.67 4.42 15.45
N SER A 54 -4.98 4.67 15.32
CA SER A 54 -5.96 3.63 15.01
C SER A 54 -6.89 4.06 13.87
N TYR A 55 -7.53 3.08 13.21
CA TYR A 55 -8.49 3.38 12.14
C TYR A 55 -9.63 4.29 12.61
N LYS A 56 -10.14 4.06 13.84
CA LYS A 56 -11.24 4.85 14.40
C LYS A 56 -10.86 6.31 14.60
N ASP A 57 -9.62 6.56 15.03
CA ASP A 57 -9.13 7.93 15.25
C ASP A 57 -8.82 8.64 13.94
N VAL A 58 -8.32 7.91 12.94
CA VAL A 58 -7.92 8.47 11.63
C VAL A 58 -9.14 8.76 10.74
N ARG A 59 -10.15 7.89 10.74
CA ARG A 59 -11.27 7.93 9.76
C ARG A 59 -11.97 9.29 9.67
N PRO A 60 -12.30 9.99 10.77
CA PRO A 60 -12.96 11.30 10.70
C PRO A 60 -12.14 12.36 9.96
N TRP A 61 -10.82 12.20 9.89
CA TRP A 61 -9.87 13.18 9.35
C TRP A 61 -9.35 12.83 7.97
N ALA A 62 -9.81 11.72 7.37
CA ALA A 62 -9.33 11.24 6.08
C ALA A 62 -9.40 12.32 4.98
N ARG A 63 -10.49 13.10 4.94
CA ARG A 63 -10.65 14.22 3.99
C ARG A 63 -9.62 15.32 4.21
N SER A 64 -9.39 15.71 5.46
CA SER A 64 -8.41 16.74 5.83
C SER A 64 -6.98 16.30 5.51
N ILE A 65 -6.65 15.04 5.79
CA ILE A 65 -5.35 14.44 5.46
C ILE A 65 -5.13 14.49 3.94
N LYS A 66 -6.10 14.01 3.15
CA LYS A 66 -6.04 14.08 1.67
C LYS A 66 -5.77 15.49 1.18
N ASN A 67 -6.55 16.47 1.66
CA ASN A 67 -6.42 17.86 1.22
C ASN A 67 -5.03 18.43 1.56
N ARG A 68 -4.52 18.16 2.77
CA ARG A 68 -3.17 18.60 3.17
C ARG A 68 -2.06 17.94 2.37
N THR A 69 -2.20 16.67 2.00
CA THR A 69 -1.19 15.96 1.20
C THR A 69 -1.24 16.30 -0.28
N ALA A 70 -2.42 16.62 -0.81
CA ALA A 70 -2.60 17.00 -2.21
C ALA A 70 -2.22 18.45 -2.52
N ALA A 71 -2.27 19.34 -1.53
CA ALA A 71 -1.91 20.75 -1.66
C ALA A 71 -0.39 21.02 -1.55
N ARG A 72 0.45 20.05 -1.93
CA ARG A 72 1.91 20.13 -1.86
C ARG A 72 2.51 20.45 -3.22
#